data_AF-A0A1I3Z7W5-F1
#
_entry.id   AF-A0A1I3Z7W5-F1
#
_cell.length_a   1.000
_cell.length_b   1.000
_cell.length_c   1.000
_cell.angle_alpha   90.00
_cell.angle_beta   90.00
_cell.angle_gamma   90.00
#
_symmetry.space_group_name_H-M   'P 1'
#
loop_
_entity.id
_entity.type
_entity.pdbx_description
1 polymer ?
#
loop_
_entity_poly.entity_id
_entity_poly.type
_entity_poly.pdbx_seq_one_letter_code
_entity_poly.pdbx_strand_id
1 'polypeptide(L)'
;MQGLLLRLSTLDADAESAVRVIAYFDSLVRNHASVSVLLQATARLTQCPVGLADVRAVEELSRRPYGAEALEAVRALCAEGSVRRAAAAVHLHHSSLAARIARAEAVLGWSGDFARAAASSGSMFG
;
A
#
# COMPACT_ATOMS: atom_id res chain seq x y z
N MET A 1 26.15 6.48 -11.30
CA MET A 1 25.18 7.09 -12.26
C MET A 1 25.73 8.29 -13.02
N GLN A 2 26.59 9.14 -12.44
CA GLN A 2 27.06 10.37 -13.11
C GLN A 2 27.79 10.13 -14.46
N GLY A 3 28.61 9.07 -14.56
CA GLY A 3 29.28 8.72 -15.82
C GLY A 3 28.36 8.25 -16.95
N LEU A 4 27.12 7.85 -16.64
CA LEU A 4 26.15 7.37 -17.63
C LEU A 4 25.32 8.54 -18.18
N LEU A 5 24.98 9.53 -17.33
CA LEU A 5 24.32 10.77 -17.75
C LEU A 5 25.17 11.58 -18.75
N LEU A 6 26.49 11.63 -18.56
CA LEU A 6 27.43 12.30 -19.49
C LEU A 6 27.54 11.61 -20.86
N ARG A 7 27.22 10.31 -20.95
CA ARG A 7 27.20 9.54 -22.22
C ARG A 7 25.82 9.59 -22.88
N LEU A 8 24.78 9.93 -22.13
CA LEU A 8 23.42 10.13 -22.64
C LEU A 8 23.17 11.54 -23.15
N SER A 9 23.90 12.56 -22.67
CA SER A 9 23.84 13.90 -23.27
C SER A 9 24.43 13.96 -24.70
N THR A 10 25.13 12.90 -25.13
CA THR A 10 25.49 12.68 -26.55
C THR A 10 24.41 11.93 -27.34
N LEU A 11 23.37 11.43 -26.66
CA LEU A 11 22.13 10.88 -27.20
C LEU A 11 21.00 11.92 -26.99
N ASP A 12 19.86 11.66 -27.63
CA ASP A 12 18.68 12.51 -27.64
C ASP A 12 18.24 13.03 -26.26
N ALA A 13 17.75 14.28 -26.21
CA ALA A 13 17.39 14.97 -24.96
C ALA A 13 16.27 14.26 -24.18
N ASP A 14 15.39 13.52 -24.86
CA ASP A 14 14.33 12.75 -24.20
C ASP A 14 14.91 11.55 -23.46
N ALA A 15 15.93 10.91 -24.02
CA ALA A 15 16.62 9.80 -23.37
C ALA A 15 17.39 10.24 -22.12
N GLU A 16 18.07 11.39 -22.16
CA GLU A 16 18.70 11.97 -20.96
C GLU A 16 17.66 12.24 -19.87
N SER A 17 16.53 12.84 -20.25
CA SER A 17 15.44 13.18 -19.34
C SER A 17 14.86 11.93 -18.68
N ALA A 18 14.61 10.87 -19.44
CA ALA A 18 14.12 9.59 -18.91
C ALA A 18 15.07 9.00 -17.85
N VAL A 19 16.37 9.01 -18.11
CA VAL A 19 17.37 8.48 -17.16
C VAL A 19 17.50 9.36 -15.91
N ARG A 20 17.35 10.68 -16.03
CA ARG A 20 17.29 11.58 -14.85
C ARG A 20 16.09 11.27 -13.96
N VAL A 21 14.93 10.99 -14.55
CA VAL A 21 13.72 10.61 -13.80
C VAL A 21 13.95 9.30 -13.06
N ILE A 22 14.47 8.26 -13.74
CA ILE A 22 14.80 6.97 -13.11
C ILE A 22 15.80 7.19 -11.96
N ALA A 23 16.89 7.91 -12.22
CA ALA A 23 17.91 8.20 -11.22
C ALA A 23 17.36 8.91 -9.98
N TYR A 24 16.41 9.83 -10.17
CA TYR A 24 15.75 10.55 -9.10
C TYR A 24 14.89 9.62 -8.23
N PHE A 25 14.03 8.81 -8.84
CA PHE A 25 13.19 7.87 -8.09
C PHE A 25 14.01 6.75 -7.42
N ASP A 26 15.06 6.26 -8.07
CA ASP A 26 16.02 5.34 -7.45
C ASP A 26 16.65 5.93 -6.19
N SER A 27 16.95 7.23 -6.20
CA SER A 27 17.45 7.92 -5.01
C SER A 27 16.43 7.94 -3.89
N LEU A 28 15.15 8.21 -4.19
CA LEU A 28 14.08 8.18 -3.20
C LEU A 28 13.93 6.78 -2.58
N VAL A 29 13.95 5.73 -3.40
CA VAL A 29 13.86 4.34 -2.93
C VAL A 29 15.07 3.96 -2.08
N ARG A 30 16.30 4.26 -2.52
CA ARG A 30 17.53 3.98 -1.75
C ARG A 30 17.56 4.68 -0.40
N ASN A 31 16.98 5.87 -0.30
CA ASN A 31 16.92 6.65 0.94
C ASN A 31 15.68 6.31 1.79
N HIS A 32 14.94 5.24 1.46
CA HIS A 32 13.72 4.85 2.15
C HIS A 32 12.73 6.01 2.31
N ALA A 33 12.57 6.82 1.26
CA ALA A 33 11.65 7.94 1.27
C ALA A 33 10.23 7.48 1.62
N SER A 34 9.52 8.28 2.40
CA SER A 34 8.14 7.98 2.76
C SER A 34 7.26 7.93 1.51
N VAL A 35 6.16 7.18 1.61
CA VAL A 35 5.15 7.08 0.54
C VAL A 35 4.62 8.45 0.12
N SER A 36 4.45 9.38 1.07
CA SER A 36 4.05 10.76 0.79
C SER A 36 5.05 11.50 -0.10
N VAL A 37 6.35 11.31 0.12
CA VAL A 37 7.41 11.92 -0.71
C VAL A 37 7.38 11.33 -2.12
N LEU A 38 7.20 10.01 -2.25
CA LEU A 38 7.05 9.36 -3.56
C LEU A 38 5.84 9.88 -4.33
N LEU A 39 4.67 9.95 -3.69
CA LEU A 39 3.46 10.49 -4.33
C LEU A 39 3.62 11.95 -4.75
N GLN A 40 4.28 12.78 -3.92
CA GLN A 40 4.55 14.17 -4.25
C GLN A 40 5.52 14.30 -5.43
N ALA A 41 6.58 13.49 -5.47
CA ALA A 41 7.50 13.41 -6.59
C ALA A 41 6.79 12.99 -7.87
N THR A 42 5.92 11.97 -7.81
CA THR A 42 5.14 11.50 -8.97
C THR A 42 4.16 12.57 -9.44
N ALA A 43 3.45 13.24 -8.54
CA ALA A 43 2.53 14.32 -8.90
C ALA A 43 3.23 15.49 -9.61
N ARG A 44 4.46 15.81 -9.17
CA ARG A 44 5.29 16.80 -9.84
C ARG A 44 5.79 16.31 -11.20
N LEU A 45 6.09 15.02 -11.35
CA LEU A 45 6.51 14.46 -12.63
C LEU A 45 5.36 14.42 -13.65
N THR A 46 4.18 13.95 -13.23
CA THR A 46 3.02 13.73 -14.10
C THR A 46 2.14 14.95 -14.27
N GLN A 47 2.36 16.01 -13.48
CA GLN A 47 1.58 17.25 -13.48
C GLN A 47 0.08 17.01 -13.26
N CYS A 48 -0.26 15.97 -12.47
CA CYS A 48 -1.65 15.64 -12.15
C CYS A 48 -1.76 15.08 -10.73
N PRO A 49 -2.96 15.08 -10.12
CA PRO A 49 -3.18 14.44 -8.83
C PRO A 49 -2.89 12.94 -8.91
N VAL A 50 -2.08 12.45 -7.97
CA VAL A 50 -1.70 11.04 -7.86
C VAL A 50 -2.07 10.54 -6.48
N GLY A 51 -2.52 9.30 -6.40
CA GLY A 51 -2.91 8.66 -5.14
C GLY A 51 -2.71 7.16 -5.20
N LEU A 52 -2.93 6.50 -4.06
CA LEU A 52 -2.86 5.05 -3.96
C LEU A 52 -4.25 4.44 -4.12
N ALA A 53 -4.35 3.42 -4.96
CA ALA A 53 -5.60 2.69 -5.18
C ALA A 53 -6.15 2.13 -3.86
N ASP A 54 -5.28 1.58 -3.02
CA ASP A 54 -5.66 0.96 -1.74
C ASP A 54 -6.25 1.99 -0.76
N VAL A 55 -5.69 3.20 -0.70
CA VAL A 55 -6.21 4.28 0.15
C VAL A 55 -7.59 4.71 -0.33
N ARG A 56 -7.78 4.81 -1.66
CA ARG A 56 -9.10 5.09 -2.24
C ARG A 56 -10.09 3.96 -1.94
N ALA A 57 -9.66 2.71 -1.97
CA ALA A 57 -10.51 1.56 -1.68
C ALA A 57 -10.92 1.52 -0.19
N VAL A 58 -10.01 1.87 0.73
CA VAL A 58 -10.32 2.06 2.16
C VAL A 58 -11.31 3.19 2.38
N GLU A 59 -11.14 4.31 1.67
CA GLU A 59 -12.07 5.44 1.72
C GLU A 59 -13.46 5.03 1.23
N GLU A 60 -13.55 4.28 0.14
CA GLU A 60 -14.81 3.73 -0.37
C GLU A 60 -15.45 2.74 0.61
N LEU A 61 -14.67 1.83 1.20
CA LEU A 61 -15.15 0.93 2.24
C LEU A 61 -15.70 1.70 3.44
N SER A 62 -15.04 2.78 3.85
CA SER A 62 -15.47 3.62 4.98
C SER A 62 -16.85 4.26 4.77
N ARG A 63 -17.23 4.52 3.51
CA ARG A 63 -18.54 5.09 3.15
C ARG A 63 -19.68 4.06 3.15
N ARG A 64 -19.37 2.76 3.23
CA ARG A 64 -20.40 1.71 3.27
C ARG A 64 -21.12 1.70 4.63
N PRO A 65 -22.39 1.28 4.68
CA PRO A 65 -23.13 1.17 5.96
C PRO A 65 -22.44 0.27 7.00
N TYR A 66 -21.69 -0.74 6.54
CA TYR A 66 -20.89 -1.65 7.38
C TYR A 66 -19.40 -1.29 7.44
N GLY A 67 -19.01 -0.12 6.92
CA GLY A 67 -17.62 0.27 6.68
C GLY A 67 -16.79 0.33 7.96
N ALA A 68 -17.33 0.93 9.03
CA ALA A 68 -16.65 1.03 10.31
C ALA A 68 -16.32 -0.35 10.90
N GLU A 69 -17.29 -1.26 10.93
CA GLU A 69 -17.11 -2.64 11.41
C GLU A 69 -16.14 -3.45 10.56
N ALA A 70 -16.15 -3.24 9.24
CA ALA A 70 -15.24 -3.91 8.32
C ALA A 70 -13.80 -3.43 8.51
N LEU A 71 -13.59 -2.11 8.66
CA LEU A 71 -12.28 -1.52 8.92
C LEU A 71 -11.74 -1.91 10.30
N GLU A 72 -12.59 -2.02 11.31
CA GLU A 72 -12.21 -2.54 12.63
C GLU A 72 -11.76 -4.00 12.55
N ALA A 73 -12.48 -4.84 11.80
CA ALA A 73 -12.11 -6.24 11.59
C ALA A 73 -10.76 -6.38 10.88
N VAL A 74 -10.51 -5.57 9.83
CA VAL A 74 -9.22 -5.54 9.12
C VAL A 74 -8.10 -5.05 10.04
N ARG A 75 -8.33 -3.99 10.82
CA ARG A 75 -7.35 -3.47 11.77
C ARG A 75 -6.98 -4.50 12.84
N ALA A 76 -7.98 -5.17 13.42
CA ALA A 76 -7.76 -6.22 14.40
C ALA A 76 -6.99 -7.40 13.81
N LEU A 77 -7.31 -7.80 12.57
CA LEU A 77 -6.56 -8.85 11.88
C LEU A 77 -5.10 -8.47 11.64
N CYS A 78 -4.82 -7.24 11.21
CA CYS A 78 -3.45 -6.75 11.00
C CYS A 78 -2.65 -6.67 12.30
N ALA A 79 -3.29 -6.27 13.41
CA ALA A 79 -2.63 -6.19 14.72
C ALA A 79 -2.33 -7.59 15.29
N GLU A 80 -3.27 -8.52 15.14
CA GLU A 80 -3.20 -9.82 15.79
C GLU A 80 -2.57 -10.91 14.94
N GLY A 81 -2.52 -10.75 13.61
CA GLY A 81 -1.99 -11.76 12.68
C GLY A 81 -2.80 -13.07 12.61
N SER A 82 -4.00 -13.12 13.20
CA SER A 82 -4.87 -14.30 13.19
C SER A 82 -6.34 -13.91 13.35
N VAL A 83 -7.22 -14.54 12.56
CA VAL A 83 -8.68 -14.37 12.66
C VAL A 83 -9.19 -14.73 14.05
N ARG A 84 -8.64 -15.77 14.70
CA ARG A 84 -9.11 -16.20 16.02
C ARG A 84 -8.74 -15.19 17.09
N ARG A 85 -7.48 -14.71 17.10
CA ARG A 85 -7.01 -13.70 18.06
C ARG A 85 -7.69 -12.36 17.83
N ALA A 86 -7.79 -11.91 16.58
CA ALA A 86 -8.53 -10.72 16.20
C ALA A 86 -9.98 -10.77 16.66
N ALA A 87 -10.66 -11.90 16.49
CA ALA A 87 -12.06 -12.04 16.89
C ALA A 87 -12.20 -11.94 18.41
N ALA A 88 -11.29 -12.56 19.16
CA ALA A 88 -11.24 -12.42 20.61
C ALA A 88 -10.98 -10.96 21.04
N ALA A 89 -10.08 -10.25 20.36
CA ALA A 89 -9.72 -8.86 20.66
C ALA A 89 -10.87 -7.87 20.43
N VAL A 90 -11.76 -8.13 19.47
CA VAL A 90 -12.96 -7.30 19.21
C VAL A 90 -14.26 -7.93 19.73
N HIS A 91 -14.17 -8.91 20.62
CA HIS A 91 -15.31 -9.60 21.24
C HIS A 91 -16.34 -10.19 20.24
N LEU A 92 -15.86 -10.69 19.10
CA LEU A 92 -16.67 -11.36 18.11
C LEU A 92 -16.44 -12.87 18.12
N HIS A 93 -17.43 -13.61 17.65
CA HIS A 93 -17.19 -14.96 17.19
C HIS A 93 -16.33 -14.93 15.91
N HIS A 94 -15.40 -15.88 15.77
CA HIS A 94 -14.47 -15.93 14.64
C HIS A 94 -15.17 -16.02 13.27
N SER A 95 -16.36 -16.65 13.20
CA SER A 95 -17.18 -16.66 11.98
C SER A 95 -17.73 -15.27 11.61
N SER A 96 -18.11 -14.47 12.60
CA SER A 96 -18.58 -13.09 12.39
C SER A 96 -17.44 -12.18 11.92
N LEU A 97 -16.25 -12.33 12.50
CA LEU A 97 -15.05 -11.60 12.03
C LEU A 97 -14.69 -11.99 10.59
N ALA A 98 -14.67 -13.29 10.28
CA ALA A 98 -14.41 -13.77 8.93
C ALA A 98 -15.41 -13.20 7.91
N ALA A 99 -16.70 -13.12 8.26
CA ALA A 99 -17.72 -12.50 7.42
C ALA A 99 -17.55 -10.98 7.25
N ARG A 100 -16.98 -10.27 8.24
CA ARG A 100 -16.62 -8.85 8.12
C ARG A 100 -15.41 -8.66 7.19
N ILE A 101 -14.39 -9.52 7.30
CA ILE A 101 -13.21 -9.52 6.44
C ILE A 101 -13.60 -9.80 4.98
N ALA A 102 -14.41 -10.82 4.72
CA ALA A 102 -14.86 -11.15 3.37
C ALA A 102 -15.63 -9.99 2.70
N ARG A 103 -16.42 -9.23 3.48
CA ARG A 103 -17.09 -8.01 2.99
C ARG A 103 -16.10 -6.89 2.67
N ALA A 104 -15.04 -6.75 3.46
CA ALA A 104 -13.98 -5.77 3.19
C ALA A 104 -13.22 -6.14 1.90
N GLU A 105 -12.85 -7.40 1.72
CA GLU A 105 -12.12 -7.90 0.55
C GLU A 105 -12.87 -7.65 -0.76
N ALA A 106 -14.20 -7.82 -0.76
CA ALA A 106 -15.05 -7.55 -1.92
C ALA A 106 -14.99 -6.08 -2.40
N VAL A 107 -14.72 -5.13 -1.50
CA VAL A 107 -14.59 -3.70 -1.82
C VAL A 107 -13.16 -3.31 -2.11
N LEU A 108 -12.20 -3.89 -1.38
CA LEU A 108 -10.78 -3.58 -1.50
C LEU A 108 -10.15 -4.16 -2.78
N GLY A 109 -10.84 -5.07 -3.48
CA GLY A 109 -10.36 -5.65 -4.73
C GLY A 109 -9.18 -6.62 -4.54
N TRP A 110 -8.94 -7.05 -3.30
CA TRP A 110 -7.85 -7.94 -2.94
C TRP A 110 -8.35 -9.37 -2.79
N SER A 111 -7.77 -10.31 -3.54
CA SER A 111 -8.09 -11.72 -3.42
C SER A 111 -7.38 -12.34 -2.21
N GLY A 112 -8.06 -12.46 -1.06
CA GLY A 112 -7.85 -13.47 -0.02
C GLY A 112 -6.52 -13.55 0.74
N ASP A 113 -5.59 -12.60 0.56
CA ASP A 113 -4.21 -12.75 1.04
C ASP A 113 -3.86 -12.06 2.36
N PHE A 114 -4.84 -11.46 3.03
CA PHE A 114 -4.61 -10.75 4.29
C PHE A 114 -4.08 -11.65 5.40
N ALA A 115 -4.66 -12.86 5.54
CA ALA A 115 -4.25 -13.80 6.59
C ALA A 115 -2.82 -14.31 6.38
N ARG A 116 -2.35 -14.38 5.12
CA ARG A 116 -1.01 -14.86 4.77
C ARG A 116 0.04 -13.74 4.86
N ALA A 117 -0.30 -12.51 4.46
CA ALA A 117 0.55 -11.33 4.62
C ALA A 117 0.71 -10.90 6.09
N ALA A 118 -0.32 -11.03 6.91
CA ALA A 118 -0.23 -10.78 8.35
C ALA A 118 0.58 -11.88 9.07
N ALA A 119 0.47 -13.14 8.63
CA ALA A 119 1.27 -14.25 9.15
C ALA A 119 2.76 -14.15 8.78
N SER A 120 3.12 -13.61 7.60
CA SER A 120 4.52 -13.41 7.20
C SER A 120 5.19 -12.22 7.88
N SER A 121 4.43 -11.22 8.32
CA SER A 121 4.95 -10.03 9.03
C SER A 121 5.20 -10.29 10.53
N GLY A 122 4.51 -11.28 11.12
CA GLY A 122 4.65 -11.67 12.52
C GLY A 122 5.97 -12.37 12.88
N SER A 123 6.85 -12.68 11.92
CA SER A 123 8.16 -13.28 12.18
C SER A 123 9.32 -12.27 12.22
N MET A 124 9.06 -10.97 12.02
CA MET A 124 10.09 -9.92 12.08
C MET A 124 10.20 -9.25 13.46
N PHE A 125 9.26 -9.52 14.37
CA PHE A 125 9.28 -9.09 15.78
C PHE A 125 9.11 -10.28 16.73
N GLY A 126 9.95 -11.30 16.56
CA GLY A 126 10.11 -12.43 17.48
C GLY A 126 11.55 -12.58 17.90
#